data_AF-A0ABD5DUX7-F1
#
_entry.id   AF-A0ABD5DUX7-F1
#
_cell.length_a   1.000
_cell.length_b   1.000
_cell.length_c   1.000
_cell.angle_alpha   90.00
_cell.angle_beta   90.00
_cell.angle_gamma   90.00
#
_symmetry.space_group_name_H-M   'P 1'
#
loop_
_entity.id
_entity.type
_entity.pdbx_description
1 polymer ?
#
loop_
_entity_poly.entity_id
_entity_poly.type
_entity_poly.pdbx_seq_one_letter_code
_entity_poly.pdbx_strand_id
1 'polypeptide(L)' 'SPMDMHEMLNKKAQEEGASSYRIIEARTGDHWHATAELYK' A
#
# COMPACT_ATOMS: atom_id res chain seq x y z
N SER A 1 -12.73 1.14 -5.17
CA SER A 1 -12.66 2.55 -4.76
C SER A 1 -11.31 2.86 -4.09
N PRO A 2 -10.89 4.12 -3.91
CA PRO A 2 -9.63 4.45 -3.24
C PRO A 2 -9.48 3.85 -1.82
N MET A 3 -10.61 3.52 -1.17
CA MET A 3 -10.64 2.79 0.10
C MET A 3 -10.05 1.38 0.00
N ASP A 4 -10.47 0.57 -0.99
CA ASP A 4 -9.99 -0.82 -1.16
C ASP A 4 -8.46 -0.90 -1.30
N MET A 5 -7.90 0.13 -1.91
CA MET A 5 -6.48 0.26 -2.20
C MET A 5 -5.65 0.49 -0.93
N HIS A 6 -6.08 1.44 -0.10
CA HIS A 6 -5.45 1.71 1.19
C HIS A 6 -5.61 0.53 2.13
N GLU A 7 -6.76 -0.15 2.10
CA GLU A 7 -7.03 -1.31 2.94
C GLU A 7 -6.12 -2.49 2.57
N MET A 8 -5.95 -2.77 1.27
CA MET A 8 -5.01 -3.79 0.80
C MET A 8 -3.56 -3.47 1.16
N LEU A 9 -3.12 -2.22 0.99
CA LEU A 9 -1.77 -1.80 1.37
C LEU A 9 -1.55 -1.91 2.89
N ASN A 10 -2.53 -1.49 3.68
CA ASN A 10 -2.47 -1.58 5.14
C ASN A 10 -2.39 -3.04 5.60
N LYS A 11 -3.25 -3.91 5.05
CA LYS A 11 -3.23 -5.35 5.38
C LYS A 11 -1.87 -5.97 5.04
N LYS A 12 -1.33 -5.69 3.86
CA LYS A 12 -0.03 -6.21 3.43
C LYS A 12 1.12 -5.68 4.29
N ALA A 13 1.09 -4.40 4.64
CA ALA A 13 2.06 -3.81 5.55
C ALA A 13 2.03 -4.47 6.94
N GLN A 14 0.84 -4.76 7.48
CA GLN A 14 0.69 -5.48 8.75
C GLN A 14 1.18 -6.94 8.66
N GLU A 15 0.88 -7.65 7.56
CA GLU A 15 1.36 -9.02 7.33
C GLU A 15 2.89 -9.10 7.29
N GLU A 16 3.54 -8.09 6.72
CA GLU A 16 5.00 -7.95 6.69
C GLU A 16 5.60 -7.45 8.02
N GLY A 17 4.76 -7.11 9.01
CA GLY A 17 5.19 -6.65 10.34
C GLY A 17 5.66 -5.19 10.39
N ALA A 18 5.15 -4.34 9.50
CA ALA A 18 5.43 -2.92 9.48
C ALA A 18 4.51 -2.15 10.44
N SER A 19 5.09 -1.27 11.26
CA SER A 19 4.34 -0.35 12.12
C SER A 19 3.81 0.87 11.36
N SER A 20 4.46 1.22 10.24
CA SER A 20 4.04 2.31 9.37
C SER A 20 4.44 2.03 7.93
N TYR A 21 3.75 2.65 6.98
CA TYR A 21 4.11 2.56 5.57
C TYR A 21 3.98 3.91 4.88
N ARG A 22 4.81 4.14 3.87
CA ARG A 22 4.73 5.32 3.00
C ARG A 22 4.60 4.88 1.56
N ILE A 23 3.51 5.28 0.93
CA ILE A 23 3.33 5.06 -0.51
C ILE A 23 4.29 6.00 -1.25
N ILE A 24 5.21 5.43 -2.00
CA ILE A 24 6.19 6.18 -2.82
C ILE A 24 5.76 6.25 -4.29
N GLU A 25 4.93 5.30 -4.72
CA GLU A 25 4.34 5.30 -6.05
C GLU A 25 2.91 4.75 -5.98
N ALA A 26 1.98 5.44 -6.65
CA ALA A 26 0.63 4.96 -6.90
C ALA A 26 0.25 5.30 -8.35
N ARG A 27 0.15 4.29 -9.20
CA ARG A 27 -0.29 4.41 -10.58
C ARG A 27 -1.68 3.83 -10.72
N THR A 28 -2.60 4.67 -11.19
CA THR A 28 -3.99 4.29 -11.49
C THR A 28 -4.24 4.51 -12.97
N GLY A 29 -4.20 3.43 -13.74
CA GLY A 29 -4.51 3.39 -15.18
C GLY A 29 -5.34 2.14 -15.50
N ASP A 30 -5.01 1.41 -16.56
CA ASP A 30 -5.64 0.12 -16.89
C ASP A 30 -5.50 -0.90 -15.75
N HIS A 31 -4.36 -0.90 -15.07
CA HIS A 31 -4.13 -1.63 -13.83
C HIS A 31 -3.67 -0.68 -12.73
N TRP A 32 -4.02 -1.03 -11.50
CA TRP A 32 -3.50 -0.36 -10.34
C TRP A 32 -2.17 -0.97 -9.91
N HIS A 33 -1.16 -0.13 -9.73
CA HIS A 33 0.12 -0.49 -9.13
C HIS A 33 0.43 0.49 -8.01
N ALA A 34 0.79 -0.01 -6.83
CA ALA A 34 1.36 0.83 -5.78
C ALA A 34 2.59 0.19 -5.17
N THR A 35 3.57 1.05 -4.90
CA THR A 35 4.78 0.71 -4.18
C THR A 35 4.80 1.50 -2.88
N ALA A 36 4.98 0.79 -1.77
CA ALA A 36 5.10 1.39 -0.45
C ALA A 36 6.39 0.94 0.23
N GLU A 37 7.07 1.87 0.89
CA GLU A 37 8.14 1.57 1.82
C GLU A 37 7.53 1.22 3.18
N LEU A 38 8.01 0.12 3.76
CA LEU A 38 7.56 -0.39 5.05
C LEU A 38 8.56 0.02 6.14
N TYR A 39 8.04 0.55 7.25
CA TYR A 39 8.82 0.92 8.43
C TYR A 39 8.37 0.08 9.61
N LYS A 40 9.34 -0.44 10.37
CA LYS A 40 9.11 -1.16 11.62
C LYS A 40 9.20 -0.20 12.80
#